data_AF-A0A352XS82-F1
#
_entry.id   AF-A0A352XS82-F1
#
_cell.length_a   1.000
_cell.length_b   1.000
_cell.length_c   1.000
_cell.angle_alpha   90.00
_cell.angle_beta   90.00
_cell.angle_gamma   90.00
#
_symmetry.space_group_name_H-M   'P 1'
#
loop_
_entity.id
_entity.type
_entity.pdbx_description
1 polymer ?
#
loop_
_entity_poly.entity_id
_entity_poly.type
_entity_poly.pdbx_seq_one_letter_code
_entity_poly.pdbx_strand_id
1 'polypeptide(L)' 'MGNIAQPTDPRLQQVLNFPLVSGIFGRRSRRFGFGMSIPTGPLAYTSQHEPLPLCDLERALLV' A
#
# COMPACT_ATOMS: atom_id res chain seq x y z
N MET A 1 22.72 24.90 19.00
CA MET A 1 21.99 23.96 18.12
C MET A 1 20.75 23.46 18.85
N GLY A 2 19.56 23.74 18.32
CA GLY A 2 18.29 23.41 18.97
C GLY A 2 18.09 21.90 19.08
N ASN A 3 17.78 21.44 20.29
CA ASN A 3 17.40 20.07 20.58
C ASN A 3 15.98 19.86 20.01
N ILE A 4 15.89 19.26 18.82
CA ILE A 4 14.61 18.78 18.31
C ILE A 4 14.19 17.61 19.18
N ALA A 5 13.28 17.87 20.13
CA ALA A 5 12.63 16.84 20.93
C ALA A 5 12.19 15.72 19.98
N GLN A 6 12.90 14.59 20.04
CA GLN A 6 12.60 13.45 19.19
C GLN A 6 11.20 12.99 19.56
N PRO A 7 10.30 12.76 18.59
CA PRO A 7 8.96 12.31 18.91
C PRO A 7 9.08 10.96 19.65
N THR A 8 8.62 10.91 20.90
CA THR A 8 8.68 9.72 21.76
C THR A 8 7.69 8.63 21.33
N ASP A 9 7.17 8.70 20.10
CA ASP A 9 6.31 7.64 19.57
C ASP A 9 7.18 6.43 19.26
N PRO A 10 7.00 5.29 19.96
CA PRO A 10 7.77 4.08 19.71
C PRO A 10 7.63 3.59 18.26
N ARG A 11 6.52 3.90 17.57
CA ARG A 11 6.30 3.55 16.16
C ARG A 11 7.21 4.36 15.24
N LEU A 12 7.47 5.63 15.56
CA LEU A 12 8.38 6.45 14.77
C LEU A 12 9.82 5.94 14.88
N GLN A 13 10.25 5.53 16.08
CA GLN A 13 11.58 4.93 16.27
C GLN A 13 11.74 3.64 15.46
N GLN A 14 10.69 2.82 15.34
CA GLN A 14 10.72 1.62 14.50
C GLN A 14 10.91 1.94 13.02
N VAL A 15 10.28 3.01 12.51
CA VAL A 15 10.44 3.45 11.12
C VAL A 15 11.88 3.91 10.86
N LEU A 16 12.47 4.66 11.79
CA LEU A 16 13.85 5.15 11.67
C LEU A 16 14.90 4.03 11.73
N ASN A 17 14.60 2.94 12.44
CA ASN A 17 15.47 1.78 12.59
C ASN A 17 15.24 0.68 11.53
N PHE A 18 14.33 0.90 10.58
CA PHE A 18 13.99 -0.10 9.58
C PHE A 18 15.13 -0.26 8.54
N PRO A 19 15.64 -1.48 8.28
CA PRO A 19 16.78 -1.67 7.37
C PRO A 19 16.47 -1.26 5.92
N LEU A 20 17.32 -0.40 5.34
CA LEU A 20 17.15 0.12 3.99
C LEU A 20 17.02 -0.98 2.93
N VAL A 21 17.90 -1.98 2.98
CA VAL A 21 17.92 -3.11 2.02
C VAL A 21 16.59 -3.87 2.07
N SER A 22 16.09 -4.15 3.28
CA SER A 22 14.77 -4.78 3.48
C SER A 22 13.64 -3.92 2.93
N GLY A 23 13.72 -2.60 3.07
CA GLY A 23 12.73 -1.68 2.51
C GLY A 23 12.72 -1.61 0.99
N ILE A 24 13.89 -1.59 0.37
CA ILE A 24 14.00 -1.57 -1.10
C ILE A 24 13.46 -2.87 -1.69
N PHE A 25 13.88 -4.02 -1.18
CA PHE A 25 13.44 -5.33 -1.70
C PHE A 25 12.02 -5.70 -1.30
N GLY A 26 11.52 -5.21 -0.16
CA GLY A 26 10.17 -5.45 0.32
C GLY A 26 9.12 -4.53 -0.33
N ARG A 27 9.52 -3.44 -0.97
CA ARG A 27 8.58 -2.48 -1.56
C ARG A 27 7.85 -3.10 -2.76
N ARG A 28 6.52 -3.13 -2.70
CA ARG A 28 5.66 -3.58 -3.80
C ARG A 28 4.67 -2.48 -4.14
N SER A 29 4.64 -2.07 -5.41
CA SER A 29 3.53 -1.28 -5.94
C SER A 29 2.29 -2.17 -5.98
N ARG A 30 1.35 -1.93 -5.07
CA ARG A 30 0.07 -2.63 -5.04
C ARG A 30 -0.96 -1.84 -5.82
N ARG A 31 -1.60 -2.49 -6.79
CA ARG A 31 -2.74 -1.94 -7.52
C ARG A 31 -4.01 -2.46 -6.83
N PHE A 32 -4.88 -1.53 -6.42
CA PHE A 32 -6.16 -1.85 -5.81
C PHE A 32 -7.25 -1.23 -6.69
N GLY A 33 -8.03 -2.10 -7.34
CA GLY A 33 -9.06 -1.70 -8.29
C GLY A 33 -10.41 -1.53 -7.61
N PHE A 34 -11.36 -0.97 -8.36
CA PHE A 34 -12.73 -0.77 -7.91
C PHE A 34 -13.36 -2.12 -7.53
N GLY A 35 -13.99 -2.19 -6.35
CA GLY A 35 -14.60 -3.41 -5.83
C GLY A 35 -13.65 -4.54 -5.41
N MET A 36 -12.34 -4.29 -5.32
CA MET A 36 -11.40 -5.30 -4.81
C MET A 36 -11.47 -5.48 -3.29
N SER A 37 -10.90 -6.59 -2.82
CA SER A 37 -10.57 -6.83 -1.41
C SER A 37 -9.10 -7.23 -1.26
N ILE A 38 -8.43 -6.67 -0.25
CA ILE A 38 -7.11 -7.07 0.22
C ILE A 38 -7.36 -7.99 1.44
N PRO A 39 -7.12 -9.30 1.30
CA PRO A 39 -7.60 -10.27 2.28
C PRO A 39 -6.86 -10.21 3.62
N THR A 40 -5.57 -9.86 3.62
CA THR A 40 -4.73 -9.91 4.83
C THR A 40 -3.61 -8.87 4.83
N GLY A 41 -3.01 -8.69 6.02
CA GLY A 41 -1.86 -7.83 6.24
C GLY A 41 -2.24 -6.44 6.73
N PRO A 42 -1.24 -5.55 6.91
CA PRO A 42 -1.45 -4.22 7.49
C PRO A 42 -2.30 -3.30 6.60
N LEU A 43 -2.51 -3.66 5.33
CA LEU A 43 -3.35 -2.94 4.37
C LEU A 43 -4.62 -3.74 4.03
N ALA A 44 -5.02 -4.70 4.88
CA ALA A 44 -6.26 -5.44 4.68
C ALA A 44 -7.44 -4.47 4.63
N TYR A 45 -8.23 -4.56 3.56
CA TYR A 45 -9.31 -3.62 3.28
C TYR A 45 -10.23 -4.19 2.19
N THR A 46 -11.54 -3.98 2.34
CA THR A 46 -12.54 -4.36 1.33
C THR A 46 -13.23 -3.10 0.83
N SER A 47 -13.24 -2.91 -0.49
CA SER A 47 -13.94 -1.80 -1.12
C SER A 47 -15.45 -1.88 -0.87
N GLN A 48 -16.10 -0.72 -0.75
CA GLN A 48 -17.56 -0.62 -0.62
C GLN A 48 -18.27 -0.53 -1.98
N HIS A 49 -17.52 -0.44 -3.07
CA HIS A 49 -18.07 -0.32 -4.41
C HIS A 49 -18.12 -1.69 -5.12
N GLU A 50 -18.99 -1.81 -6.11
CA GLU A 50 -19.00 -3.01 -6.96
C GLU A 50 -17.82 -3.01 -7.94
N PRO A 51 -17.32 -4.19 -8.35
CA PRO A 51 -16.31 -4.28 -9.39
C PRO A 51 -16.80 -3.64 -10.69
N LEU A 52 -15.93 -2.86 -11.33
CA LEU A 52 -16.22 -2.25 -12.63
C LEU A 52 -15.53 -3.04 -13.74
N PRO A 53 -16.21 -3.99 -14.40
CA PRO A 53 -15.63 -4.76 -15.48
C PRO A 53 -15.53 -3.93 -16.76
N LEU A 54 -14.56 -4.28 -17.59
CA LEU A 54 -14.45 -3.74 -18.94
C LEU A 54 -15.61 -4.23 -19.81
N CYS A 55 -16.10 -3.39 -20.72
CA CYS A 55 -17.03 -3.84 -21.76
C CYS A 55 -16.32 -4.76 -22.77
N ASP A 56 -17.09 -5.43 -23.62
CA ASP A 56 -16.54 -6.40 -24.58
C ASP A 56 -15.58 -5.75 -25.58
N LEU A 57 -15.86 -4.51 -26.00
CA LEU A 57 -14.98 -3.74 -26.87
C LEU A 57 -13.65 -3.39 -26.19
N GLU A 58 -13.67 -2.88 -24.96
CA GLU A 58 -12.46 -2.57 -24.19
C GLU A 58 -11.60 -3.82 -23.96
N ARG A 59 -12.26 -4.96 -23.68
CA ARG A 59 -11.57 -6.25 -23.57
C ARG A 59 -10.93 -6.69 -24.89
N ALA A 60 -11.58 -6.45 -26.03
CA ALA A 60 -11.03 -6.78 -27.35
C ALA A 60 -9.82 -5.90 -27.75
N LEU A 61 -9.68 -4.70 -27.19
CA LEU A 61 -8.59 -3.76 -27.49
C LEU A 61 -7.34 -3.95 -26.63
N LEU A 62 -7.45 -4.63 -25.48
CA LEU A 62 -6.30 -4.99 -24.64
C LEU A 62 -5.62 -6.24 -25.21
N VAL A 63 -4.53 -6.05 -25.97
CA VAL A 63 -3.60 -7.11 -26.42
C VAL A 63 -2.50 -7.32 -25.40
#